data_AF-A0A497S7B8-F1
#
_entry.id   AF-A0A497S7B8-F1
#
_cell.length_a   1.000
_cell.length_b   1.000
_cell.length_c   1.000
_cell.angle_alpha   90.00
_cell.angle_beta   90.00
_cell.angle_gamma   90.00
#
_symmetry.space_group_name_H-M   'P 1'
#
loop_
_entity.id
_entity.type
_entity.pdbx_description
1 polymer ?
#
loop_
_entity_poly.entity_id
_entity_poly.type
_entity_poly.pdbx_seq_one_letter_code
_entity_poly.pdbx_strand_id
1 'polypeptide(L)'
;MAKIRLGSEEIKYITLFESITGARVKDCVTVENSAGFLVEKGDMGLAIGKNGSNIERVRRIISKIIWVMEYSDDINEFIRNLFHPVKIRQIRIREINGDKIAIVEVNKRDRRRLIGQDGSRIKVARELANRHFEIEDIKINAK
;
A
#
# COMPACT_ATOMS: atom_id res chain seq x y z
N MET A 1 -2.50 -15.99 -9.63
CA MET A 1 -2.89 -15.08 -8.55
C MET A 1 -3.24 -15.91 -7.33
N ALA A 2 -2.56 -15.69 -6.21
CA ALA A 2 -2.90 -16.34 -4.95
C ALA A 2 -4.31 -15.88 -4.50
N LYS A 3 -5.08 -16.78 -3.87
CA LYS A 3 -6.40 -16.42 -3.33
C LYS A 3 -6.20 -15.56 -2.08
N ILE A 4 -6.41 -14.25 -2.23
CA ILE A 4 -6.38 -13.30 -1.10
C ILE A 4 -7.47 -13.69 -0.12
N ARG A 5 -7.10 -13.87 1.15
CA ARG A 5 -8.04 -14.16 2.24
C ARG A 5 -8.19 -12.91 3.09
N LEU A 6 -9.40 -12.36 3.10
CA LEU A 6 -9.76 -11.22 3.93
C LEU A 6 -10.47 -11.69 5.20
N GLY A 7 -10.05 -11.17 6.34
CA GLY A 7 -10.74 -11.33 7.62
C GLY A 7 -11.96 -10.42 7.73
N SER A 8 -12.80 -10.66 8.74
CA SER A 8 -14.03 -9.90 8.96
C SER A 8 -13.79 -8.39 9.18
N GLU A 9 -12.66 -8.02 9.78
CA GLU A 9 -12.27 -6.62 9.97
C GLU A 9 -11.94 -5.94 8.63
N GLU A 10 -11.11 -6.57 7.80
CA GLU A 10 -10.73 -6.06 6.47
C GLU A 10 -11.98 -5.90 5.58
N ILE A 11 -12.90 -6.88 5.59
CA ILE A 11 -14.16 -6.80 4.85
C ILE A 11 -15.00 -5.60 5.32
N LYS A 12 -15.13 -5.41 6.64
CA LYS A 12 -15.85 -4.26 7.20
C LYS A 12 -15.22 -2.93 6.78
N TYR A 13 -13.89 -2.84 6.79
CA TYR A 13 -13.17 -1.65 6.38
C TYR A 13 -13.30 -1.37 4.89
N ILE A 14 -13.27 -2.41 4.04
CA ILE A 14 -13.55 -2.29 2.60
C ILE A 14 -14.93 -1.67 2.40
N THR A 15 -15.98 -2.28 2.94
CA THR A 15 -17.36 -1.79 2.76
C THR A 15 -17.52 -0.33 3.21
N LEU A 16 -16.92 0.02 4.35
CA LEU A 16 -16.94 1.39 4.87
C LEU A 16 -16.20 2.36 3.93
N PHE A 17 -15.01 1.97 3.48
CA PHE A 17 -14.18 2.78 2.61
C PHE A 17 -14.87 3.06 1.28
N GLU A 18 -15.40 2.02 0.62
CA GLU A 18 -16.12 2.13 -0.65
C GLU A 18 -17.39 2.98 -0.49
N SER A 19 -18.16 2.78 0.59
CA SER A 19 -19.37 3.57 0.87
C SER A 19 -19.10 5.07 1.07
N ILE A 20 -17.95 5.43 1.65
CA ILE A 20 -17.58 6.82 1.89
C ILE A 20 -16.97 7.46 0.64
N THR A 21 -16.11 6.73 -0.06
CA THR A 21 -15.23 7.31 -1.08
C THR A 21 -15.77 7.13 -2.50
N GLY A 22 -16.58 6.09 -2.74
CA GLY A 22 -16.95 5.63 -4.07
C GLY A 22 -15.82 4.94 -4.86
N ALA A 23 -14.62 4.84 -4.29
CA ALA A 23 -13.51 4.09 -4.89
C ALA A 23 -13.74 2.59 -4.69
N ARG A 24 -13.34 1.78 -5.66
CA ARG A 24 -13.37 0.31 -5.58
C ARG A 24 -12.09 -0.20 -4.95
N VAL A 25 -12.21 -1.04 -3.94
CA VAL A 25 -11.08 -1.61 -3.20
C VAL A 25 -10.81 -3.04 -3.68
N LYS A 26 -9.57 -3.27 -4.12
CA LYS A 26 -9.08 -4.57 -4.58
C LYS A 26 -8.56 -5.44 -3.44
N ASP A 27 -7.92 -4.81 -2.45
CA ASP A 27 -7.39 -5.48 -1.25
C ASP A 27 -7.34 -4.51 -0.07
N CYS A 28 -7.42 -5.07 1.13
CA CYS A 28 -7.23 -4.34 2.38
C CYS A 28 -6.35 -5.18 3.30
N VAL A 29 -5.35 -4.54 3.90
CA VAL A 29 -4.48 -5.14 4.92
C VAL A 29 -4.54 -4.31 6.19
N THR A 30 -4.66 -4.96 7.34
CA THR A 30 -4.51 -4.30 8.64
C THR A 30 -3.21 -4.74 9.29
N VAL A 31 -2.37 -3.78 9.65
CA VAL A 31 -1.09 -4.02 10.31
C VAL A 31 -0.99 -3.06 11.49
N GLU A 32 -0.98 -3.62 12.71
CA GLU A 32 -0.91 -2.84 13.95
C GLU A 32 -2.00 -1.75 13.97
N ASN A 33 -1.62 -0.48 14.10
CA ASN A 33 -2.52 0.67 14.09
C ASN A 33 -2.70 1.30 12.69
N SER A 34 -2.44 0.54 11.63
CA SER A 34 -2.55 1.01 10.24
C SER A 34 -3.46 0.12 9.41
N ALA A 35 -4.15 0.72 8.45
CA ALA A 35 -4.92 0.04 7.41
C ALA A 35 -4.42 0.51 6.03
N GLY A 36 -4.09 -0.44 5.16
CA GLY A 36 -3.72 -0.20 3.78
C GLY A 36 -4.85 -0.59 2.84
N PHE A 37 -5.31 0.35 2.03
CA PHE A 37 -6.32 0.14 1.00
C PHE A 37 -5.66 0.18 -0.37
N LEU A 38 -5.79 -0.91 -1.11
CA LEU A 38 -5.36 -1.02 -2.49
C LEU A 38 -6.57 -0.81 -3.39
N VAL A 39 -6.67 0.36 -4.03
CA VAL A 39 -7.81 0.71 -4.88
C VAL A 39 -7.54 0.36 -6.34
N GLU A 40 -8.60 0.22 -7.14
CA GLU A 40 -8.48 0.03 -8.58
C GLU A 40 -7.80 1.22 -9.27
N LYS A 41 -7.18 0.95 -10.42
CA LYS A 41 -6.48 1.98 -11.21
C LYS A 41 -7.43 3.12 -11.58
N GLY A 42 -7.04 4.36 -11.29
CA GLY A 42 -7.84 5.57 -11.52
C GLY A 42 -8.77 5.98 -10.37
N ASP A 43 -8.99 5.12 -9.37
CA ASP A 43 -9.90 5.43 -8.26
C ASP A 43 -9.21 6.22 -7.12
N MET A 44 -7.89 6.50 -7.22
CA MET A 44 -7.15 7.27 -6.21
C MET A 44 -7.76 8.66 -5.94
N GLY A 45 -8.26 9.33 -6.99
CA GLY A 45 -8.93 10.64 -6.84
C GLY A 45 -10.21 10.56 -6.00
N LEU A 46 -11.02 9.51 -6.20
CA LEU A 46 -12.23 9.24 -5.42
C LEU A 46 -11.90 8.90 -3.97
N ALA A 47 -10.88 8.06 -3.78
CA ALA A 47 -10.38 7.65 -2.48
C ALA A 47 -9.93 8.86 -1.62
N ILE A 48 -9.19 9.80 -2.22
CA ILE A 48 -8.72 11.00 -1.52
C ILE A 48 -9.88 11.98 -1.29
N GLY A 49 -10.70 12.23 -2.32
CA GLY A 49 -11.75 13.24 -2.30
C GLY A 49 -11.21 14.68 -2.36
N LYS A 50 -12.13 15.65 -2.49
CA LYS A 50 -11.75 17.07 -2.60
C LYS A 50 -11.01 17.53 -1.35
N ASN A 51 -9.78 18.02 -1.51
CA ASN A 51 -8.91 18.43 -0.40
C ASN A 51 -8.67 17.33 0.65
N GLY A 52 -8.76 16.05 0.28
CA GLY A 52 -8.60 14.94 1.22
C GLY A 52 -9.81 14.66 2.11
N SER A 53 -10.99 15.21 1.78
CA SER A 53 -12.20 15.08 2.62
C SER A 53 -12.60 13.63 2.90
N ASN A 54 -12.47 12.75 1.90
CA ASN A 54 -12.92 11.36 2.04
C ASN A 54 -11.95 10.57 2.91
N ILE A 55 -10.65 10.69 2.65
CA ILE A 55 -9.64 9.97 3.44
C ILE A 55 -9.61 10.44 4.90
N GLU A 56 -9.88 11.73 5.13
CA GLU A 56 -10.03 12.27 6.48
C GLU A 56 -11.22 11.66 7.22
N ARG A 57 -12.36 11.51 6.54
CA ARG A 57 -13.56 10.88 7.11
C ARG A 57 -13.34 9.40 7.42
N VAL A 58 -12.73 8.66 6.49
CA VAL A 58 -12.33 7.26 6.70
C VAL A 58 -11.43 7.13 7.92
N ARG A 59 -10.38 7.97 8.01
CA ARG A 59 -9.42 7.96 9.12
C ARG A 59 -10.09 8.17 10.47
N ARG A 60 -11.06 9.09 10.57
CA ARG A 60 -11.79 9.35 11.82
C ARG A 60 -12.66 8.18 12.26
N ILE A 61 -13.33 7.50 11.32
CA ILE A 61 -14.24 6.39 11.65
C ILE A 61 -13.44 5.12 11.99
N ILE A 62 -12.42 4.81 11.20
CA ILE A 62 -11.58 3.62 11.40
C ILE A 62 -10.62 3.80 12.58
N SER A 63 -10.27 5.05 12.93
CA SER A 63 -9.33 5.37 14.03
C SER A 63 -7.95 4.70 13.90
N LYS A 64 -7.49 4.51 12.65
CA LYS A 64 -6.15 3.98 12.31
C LYS A 64 -5.44 4.93 11.34
N ILE A 65 -4.13 4.77 11.20
CA ILE A 65 -3.37 5.39 10.11
C ILE A 65 -3.84 4.76 8.79
N ILE A 66 -4.24 5.58 7.82
CA ILE A 66 -4.74 5.08 6.54
C ILE A 66 -3.71 5.31 5.45
N TRP A 67 -3.35 4.23 4.74
CA TRP A 67 -2.56 4.26 3.52
C TRP A 67 -3.45 3.88 2.35
N VAL A 68 -3.43 4.66 1.27
CA VAL A 68 -4.15 4.36 0.03
C VAL A 68 -3.14 4.25 -1.10
N MET A 69 -3.23 3.16 -1.87
CA MET A 69 -2.32 2.83 -2.96
C MET A 69 -3.14 2.37 -4.16
N GLU A 70 -2.67 2.66 -5.36
CA GLU A 70 -3.35 2.28 -6.59
C GLU A 70 -2.78 0.96 -7.13
N TYR A 71 -3.67 0.04 -7.51
CA TYR A 71 -3.28 -1.22 -8.12
C TYR A 71 -2.67 -1.03 -9.51
N SER A 72 -1.75 -1.93 -9.85
CA SER A 72 -1.18 -2.08 -11.19
C SER A 72 -0.83 -3.55 -11.41
N ASP A 73 -1.07 -4.05 -12.61
CA ASP A 73 -0.61 -5.38 -13.03
C ASP A 73 0.90 -5.41 -13.33
N ASP A 74 1.50 -4.25 -13.68
CA ASP A 74 2.96 -4.13 -13.79
C ASP A 74 3.60 -4.06 -12.40
N ILE A 75 4.49 -5.01 -12.11
CA ILE A 75 5.15 -5.15 -10.80
C ILE A 75 5.98 -3.93 -10.41
N ASN A 76 6.65 -3.26 -11.36
CA ASN A 76 7.46 -2.09 -11.06
C ASN A 76 6.56 -0.91 -10.70
N GLU A 77 5.51 -0.68 -11.47
CA GLU A 77 4.51 0.37 -11.21
C GLU A 77 3.74 0.09 -9.92
N PHE A 78 3.37 -1.16 -9.66
CA PHE A 78 2.74 -1.56 -8.40
C PHE A 78 3.63 -1.17 -7.20
N ILE A 79 4.90 -1.56 -7.21
CA ILE A 79 5.85 -1.19 -6.16
C ILE A 79 6.04 0.33 -6.07
N ARG A 80 6.04 1.06 -7.19
CA ARG A 80 6.06 2.53 -7.17
C ARG A 80 4.84 3.11 -6.46
N ASN A 81 3.66 2.59 -6.75
CA ASN A 81 2.39 3.04 -6.18
C ASN A 81 2.32 2.80 -4.66
N LEU A 82 2.87 1.69 -4.16
CA LEU A 82 2.96 1.43 -2.71
C LEU A 82 3.63 2.58 -1.94
N PHE A 83 4.57 3.27 -2.58
CA PHE A 83 5.38 4.32 -1.95
C PHE A 83 5.08 5.74 -2.45
N HIS A 84 4.08 5.94 -3.31
CA HIS A 84 3.68 7.27 -3.79
C HIS A 84 3.31 8.22 -2.62
N PRO A 85 3.74 9.50 -2.60
CA PRO A 85 4.43 10.25 -3.66
C PRO A 85 5.97 10.24 -3.56
N VAL A 86 6.58 9.27 -2.87
CA VAL A 86 8.05 9.19 -2.78
C VAL A 86 8.64 8.84 -4.15
N LYS A 87 9.60 9.65 -4.61
CA LYS A 87 10.29 9.39 -5.88
C LYS A 87 11.27 8.23 -5.71
N ILE A 88 10.96 7.10 -6.33
CA ILE A 88 11.84 5.94 -6.39
C ILE A 88 12.79 6.05 -7.58
N ARG A 89 14.09 5.97 -7.30
CA ARG A 89 15.15 6.04 -8.32
C ARG A 89 15.23 4.77 -9.14
N GLN A 90 15.18 3.62 -8.46
CA GLN A 90 15.30 2.31 -9.10
C GLN A 90 14.57 1.25 -8.30
N ILE A 91 13.99 0.27 -9.00
CA ILE A 91 13.46 -0.97 -8.43
C ILE A 91 14.21 -2.12 -9.08
N ARG A 92 14.64 -3.09 -8.28
CA ARG A 92 15.23 -4.35 -8.76
C ARG A 92 14.57 -5.50 -8.06
N ILE A 93 13.98 -6.42 -8.81
CA ILE A 93 13.46 -7.68 -8.27
C ILE A 93 14.58 -8.71 -8.36
N ARG A 94 14.86 -9.41 -7.27
CA ARG A 94 15.85 -10.50 -7.21
C ARG A 94 15.22 -11.71 -6.59
N GLU A 95 15.57 -12.88 -7.10
CA GLU A 95 15.23 -14.14 -6.46
C GLU A 95 16.42 -14.59 -5.61
N ILE A 96 16.19 -14.87 -4.33
CA ILE A 96 17.21 -15.31 -3.38
C ILE A 96 16.65 -16.52 -2.64
N ASN A 97 17.28 -17.68 -2.82
CA ASN A 97 16.83 -18.95 -2.20
C ASN A 97 15.36 -19.31 -2.52
N GLY A 98 14.85 -18.91 -3.68
CA GLY A 98 13.45 -19.12 -4.09
C GLY A 98 12.50 -17.99 -3.73
N ASP A 99 12.93 -17.03 -2.91
CA ASP A 99 12.11 -15.90 -2.48
C ASP A 99 12.32 -14.69 -3.39
N LYS A 100 11.24 -14.07 -3.87
CA LYS A 100 11.32 -12.80 -4.61
C LYS A 100 11.47 -11.64 -3.64
N ILE A 101 12.53 -10.86 -3.81
CA ILE A 101 12.88 -9.70 -2.99
C ILE A 101 12.93 -8.45 -3.87
N ALA A 102 12.15 -7.42 -3.51
CA ALA A 102 12.20 -6.12 -4.17
C ALA A 102 13.20 -5.19 -3.49
N ILE A 103 14.20 -4.71 -4.23
CA ILE A 103 15.16 -3.71 -3.76
C ILE A 103 14.76 -2.36 -4.33
N VAL A 104 14.40 -1.43 -3.45
CA VAL A 104 13.91 -0.09 -3.79
C VAL A 104 14.97 0.94 -3.41
N GLU A 105 15.48 1.67 -4.41
CA GLU A 105 16.46 2.73 -4.22
C GLU A 105 15.79 4.10 -4.14
N VAL A 106 16.05 4.84 -3.06
CA VAL A 106 15.55 6.20 -2.81
C VAL A 106 16.64 7.14 -2.33
N ASN A 107 16.36 8.45 -2.32
CA ASN A 107 17.27 9.40 -1.68
C ASN A 107 17.21 9.24 -0.16
N LYS A 108 18.34 9.44 0.53
CA LYS A 108 18.41 9.44 2.00
C LYS A 108 17.32 10.26 2.70
N ARG A 109 17.02 11.45 2.20
CA ARG A 109 15.98 12.33 2.74
C ARG A 109 14.57 11.74 2.69
N ASP A 110 14.31 10.85 1.74
CA ASP A 110 12.99 10.28 1.49
C ASP A 110 12.76 8.96 2.25
N ARG A 111 13.83 8.34 2.76
CA ARG A 111 13.79 7.03 3.45
C ARG A 111 12.77 7.02 4.60
N ARG A 112 12.77 8.04 5.46
CA ARG A 112 11.85 8.10 6.61
C ARG A 112 10.38 8.14 6.17
N ARG A 113 10.06 8.91 5.12
CA ARG A 113 8.70 9.02 4.60
C ARG A 113 8.22 7.73 3.94
N LEU A 114 9.14 6.99 3.31
CA LEU A 114 8.86 5.71 2.69
C LEU A 114 8.56 4.63 3.74
N ILE A 115 9.35 4.59 4.81
CA ILE A 115 9.17 3.61 5.90
C ILE A 115 7.89 3.90 6.70
N GLY A 116 7.55 5.18 6.88
CA GLY A 116 6.44 5.60 7.74
C GLY A 116 6.81 5.58 9.22
N GLN A 117 5.93 6.12 10.06
CA GLN A 117 6.09 6.06 11.52
C GLN A 117 6.07 4.58 11.96
N ASP A 118 7.05 4.17 12.77
CA ASP A 118 7.22 2.80 13.29
C ASP A 118 7.26 1.69 12.21
N GLY A 119 7.58 2.07 10.97
CA GLY A 119 7.59 1.14 9.85
C GLY A 119 6.20 0.73 9.34
N SER A 120 5.14 1.39 9.79
CA SER A 120 3.75 1.10 9.40
C SER A 120 3.56 0.97 7.89
N ARG A 121 4.10 1.92 7.13
CA ARG A 121 3.94 1.96 5.68
C ARG A 121 4.67 0.81 4.98
N ILE A 122 5.91 0.52 5.36
CA ILE A 122 6.68 -0.57 4.74
C ILE A 122 6.10 -1.94 5.08
N LYS A 123 5.52 -2.12 6.28
CA LYS A 123 4.84 -3.37 6.65
C LYS A 123 3.59 -3.59 5.78
N VAL A 124 2.74 -2.57 5.66
CA VAL A 124 1.57 -2.61 4.75
C VAL A 124 1.99 -2.92 3.30
N ALA A 125 3.05 -2.26 2.81
CA ALA A 125 3.55 -2.48 1.46
C ALA A 125 4.04 -3.93 1.23
N ARG A 126 4.71 -4.54 2.22
CA ARG A 126 5.15 -5.93 2.14
C ARG A 126 3.99 -6.90 2.06
N GLU A 127 2.97 -6.74 2.91
CA GLU A 127 1.76 -7.60 2.89
C GLU A 127 1.08 -7.55 1.51
N LEU A 128 0.90 -6.34 0.96
CA LEU A 128 0.29 -6.17 -0.37
C LEU A 128 1.18 -6.75 -1.49
N ALA A 129 2.50 -6.55 -1.42
CA ALA A 129 3.42 -7.09 -2.42
C ALA A 129 3.50 -8.62 -2.38
N ASN A 130 3.42 -9.22 -1.20
CA ASN A 130 3.36 -10.67 -1.04
C ASN A 130 2.04 -11.22 -1.61
N ARG A 131 0.89 -10.67 -1.19
CA ARG A 131 -0.44 -11.12 -1.62
C ARG A 131 -0.64 -11.06 -3.15
N HIS A 132 -0.10 -10.04 -3.82
CA HIS A 132 -0.35 -9.81 -5.26
C HIS A 132 0.76 -10.34 -6.18
N PHE A 133 2.01 -10.35 -5.73
CA PHE A 133 3.18 -10.65 -6.58
C PHE A 133 4.16 -11.65 -5.97
N GLU A 134 3.84 -12.26 -4.82
CA GLU A 134 4.70 -13.22 -4.11
C GLU A 134 6.08 -12.62 -3.78
N ILE A 135 6.12 -11.31 -3.51
CA ILE A 135 7.33 -10.65 -3.03
C ILE A 135 7.39 -10.81 -1.51
N GLU A 136 8.36 -11.59 -1.04
CA GLU A 136 8.54 -11.91 0.38
C GLU A 136 9.09 -10.73 1.19
N ASP A 137 9.94 -9.90 0.60
CA ASP A 137 10.47 -8.72 1.27
C ASP A 137 10.72 -7.54 0.32
N ILE A 138 10.62 -6.34 0.88
CA ILE A 138 10.99 -5.08 0.24
C ILE A 138 12.14 -4.46 1.03
N LYS A 139 13.33 -4.40 0.42
CA LYS A 139 14.54 -3.81 0.99
C LYS A 139 14.73 -2.38 0.49
N ILE A 140 14.87 -1.45 1.43
CA ILE A 140 15.03 -0.02 1.12
C ILE A 140 16.51 0.36 1.18
N ASN A 141 17.06 0.74 0.03
CA ASN A 141 18.41 1.26 -0.09
C ASN A 141 18.37 2.79 -0.25
N ALA A 142 19.01 3.50 0.67
CA ALA A 142 19.02 4.96 0.69
C ALA A 142 20.41 5.48 0.34
N LYS A 143 20.51 6.15 -0.81
CA LYS A 143 21.74 6.76 -1.30
C LYS A 143 21.77 8.26 -1.03
#